data_AF-A0A7Y0SJJ7-F1
#
_entry.id   AF-A0A7Y0SJJ7-F1
#
_cell.length_a   1.000
_cell.length_b   1.000
_cell.length_c   1.000
_cell.angle_alpha   90.00
_cell.angle_beta   90.00
_cell.angle_gamma   90.00
#
_symmetry.space_group_name_H-M   'P 1'
#
loop_
_entity.id
_entity.type
_entity.pdbx_description
1 polymer ?
#
loop_
_entity_poly.entity_id
_entity_poly.type
_entity_poly.pdbx_seq_one_letter_code
_entity_poly.pdbx_strand_id
1 'polypeptide(L)' 'MEAVLHQLQFSLSITGPICLMLVLGVLFKRFGLINDNFIEVGSKLVFQVTLPAMLFVSIVASEHDFSAASGFV' A
#
# COMPACT_ATOMS: atom_id res chain seq x y z
N MET A 1 -22.17 20.17 -8.93
CA MET A 1 -21.59 19.16 -9.85
C MET A 1 -20.06 19.28 -9.97
N GLU A 2 -19.48 20.48 -9.81
CA GLU A 2 -18.01 20.68 -9.74
C GLU A 2 -17.33 19.97 -8.54
N ALA A 3 -17.99 19.92 -7.38
CA ALA A 3 -17.41 19.35 -6.16
C ALA A 3 -17.04 17.86 -6.29
N VAL A 4 -17.88 17.06 -6.94
CA VAL A 4 -17.61 15.63 -7.16
C VAL A 4 -16.48 15.41 -8.16
N LEU A 5 -16.37 16.26 -9.18
CA LEU A 5 -15.26 16.18 -10.15
C LEU A 5 -13.92 16.50 -9.46
N HIS A 6 -13.90 17.51 -8.59
CA HIS A 6 -12.72 17.89 -7.83
C HIS A 6 -12.29 16.81 -6.82
N GLN A 7 -13.25 16.19 -6.12
CA GLN A 7 -12.97 15.07 -5.21
C GLN A 7 -12.43 13.85 -5.95
N LEU A 8 -12.99 13.52 -7.12
CA LEU A 8 -12.49 12.42 -7.94
C LEU A 8 -11.06 12.69 -8.43
N GLN A 9 -10.75 13.90 -8.90
CA GLN A 9 -9.40 14.26 -9.34
C GLN A 9 -8.39 14.21 -8.19
N PHE A 10 -8.77 14.68 -7.00
CA PHE A 10 -7.91 14.61 -5.81
C PHE A 10 -7.61 13.16 -5.41
N SER A 11 -8.64 12.32 -5.31
CA SER A 11 -8.47 10.89 -5.03
C SER A 11 -7.64 10.19 -6.11
N LEU A 12 -7.83 10.53 -7.39
CA LEU A 12 -7.03 10.00 -8.50
C LEU A 12 -5.57 10.44 -8.42
N SER A 13 -5.28 11.67 -7.98
CA SER A 13 -3.91 12.16 -7.84
C SER A 13 -3.15 11.47 -6.70
N ILE A 14 -3.84 11.03 -5.64
CA ILE A 14 -3.25 10.32 -4.50
C ILE A 14 -3.11 8.82 -4.78
N THR A 15 -4.16 8.20 -5.35
CA THR A 15 -4.19 6.76 -5.62
C THR A 15 -3.53 6.39 -6.95
N GLY A 16 -3.45 7.33 -7.89
CA GLY A 16 -2.85 7.14 -9.21
C GLY A 16 -1.42 6.62 -9.17
N PRO A 17 -0.51 7.21 -8.37
CA PRO A 17 0.85 6.69 -8.20
C PRO A 17 0.90 5.24 -7.70
N ILE A 18 0.03 4.87 -6.76
CA ILE A 18 -0.06 3.50 -6.22
C ILE A 18 -0.52 2.54 -7.32
N CYS A 19 -1.51 2.94 -8.11
CA CYS A 19 -2.01 2.15 -9.24
C CYS A 19 -0.93 1.97 -10.32
N LEU A 20 -0.19 3.03 -10.65
CA LEU A 20 0.96 2.97 -11.57
C LEU A 20 2.05 2.03 -11.05
N MET A 21 2.35 2.05 -9.75
CA MET A 21 3.31 1.14 -9.12
C MET A 21 2.88 -0.33 -9.30
N LEU A 22 1.59 -0.65 -9.16
CA LEU A 22 1.07 -2.00 -9.40
C LEU A 22 1.24 -2.42 -10.87
N VAL A 23 0.90 -1.53 -11.81
CA VAL A 23 1.07 -1.78 -13.26
C VAL A 23 2.54 -2.06 -13.59
N LEU A 24 3.47 -1.29 -13.03
CA LEU A 24 4.90 -1.51 -13.21
C LEU A 24 5.35 -2.89 -12.69
N GLY A 25 4.85 -3.33 -11.53
CA GLY A 25 5.13 -4.67 -11.01
C GLY A 25 4.68 -5.79 -11.96
N VAL A 26 3.51 -5.65 -12.58
CA VAL A 26 3.00 -6.60 -13.58
C VAL A 26 3.84 -6.57 -14.86
N LEU A 27 4.27 -5.38 -15.31
CA LEU A 27 5.16 -5.25 -16.45
C LEU A 27 6.52 -5.91 -16.18
N PHE A 28 7.11 -5.72 -15.00
CA PHE A 28 8.35 -6.39 -14.62
C PHE A 28 8.22 -7.91 -14.52
N LYS A 29 7.07 -8.42 -14.07
CA LYS A 29 6.74 -9.85 -14.17
C LYS A 29 6.73 -10.30 -15.63
N ARG A 30 6.10 -9.52 -16.53
CA ARG A 30 5.99 -9.86 -17.96
C ARG A 30 7.32 -9.79 -18.72
N PHE A 31 8.24 -8.91 -18.31
CA PHE A 31 9.60 -8.84 -18.86
C PHE A 31 10.54 -9.92 -18.30
N GLY A 32 10.10 -10.75 -17.34
CA GLY A 32 10.90 -11.83 -16.76
C GLY A 32 11.99 -11.37 -15.79
N LEU A 33 12.01 -10.08 -15.42
CA LEU A 33 12.90 -9.56 -14.37
C LEU A 33 12.51 -10.07 -12.98
N ILE A 34 11.20 -10.30 -12.77
CA ILE A 34 10.63 -10.82 -11.53
C ILE A 34 9.97 -12.17 -11.83
N ASN A 35 10.45 -13.24 -11.21
CA ASN A 35 9.89 -14.59 -11.32
C ASN A 35 8.98 -14.91 -10.12
N ASP A 36 8.20 -16.00 -10.20
CA ASP A 36 7.27 -16.38 -9.11
C ASP A 36 8.00 -16.68 -7.78
N ASN A 37 9.26 -17.14 -7.83
CA ASN A 37 10.06 -17.36 -6.61
C ASN A 37 10.41 -16.05 -5.90
N PHE A 38 10.78 -14.99 -6.63
CA PHE A 38 11.02 -13.67 -6.06
C PHE A 38 9.75 -13.08 -5.44
N ILE A 39 8.60 -13.27 -6.11
CA ILE A 39 7.30 -12.83 -5.56
C ILE A 39 6.99 -13.56 -4.25
N GLU A 40 7.24 -14.87 -4.18
CA GLU A 40 7.03 -15.65 -2.96
C GLU A 40 7.93 -15.17 -1.81
N VAL A 41 9.23 -15.01 -2.05
CA VAL A 41 10.19 -14.54 -1.04
C VAL A 41 9.88 -13.10 -0.63
N GLY A 42 9.59 -12.22 -1.59
CA GLY A 42 9.22 -10.82 -1.35
C GLY A 42 7.92 -10.70 -0.55
N SER A 43 6.91 -11.50 -0.87
CA SER A 43 5.66 -11.56 -0.10
C SER A 43 5.94 -11.97 1.35
N LYS A 44 6.70 -13.06 1.57
CA LYS A 44 7.10 -13.48 2.93
C LYS A 44 7.84 -12.38 3.68
N LEU A 45 8.74 -11.65 3.02
CA LEU A 45 9.46 -10.53 3.61
C LEU A 45 8.51 -9.42 4.06
N VAL A 46 7.55 -9.04 3.22
CA VAL A 46 6.53 -8.03 3.55
C VAL A 46 5.69 -8.47 4.74
N PHE A 47 5.25 -9.73 4.76
CA PHE A 47 4.46 -10.28 5.86
C PHE A 47 5.26 -10.39 7.17
N GLN A 48 6.54 -10.79 7.12
CA GLN A 48 7.34 -11.03 8.32
C GLN A 48 8.04 -9.78 8.87
N VAL A 49 8.32 -8.78 8.01
CA VAL A 49 9.08 -7.59 8.39
C VAL A 49 8.23 -6.34 8.30
N THR A 50 7.65 -6.08 7.13
CA THR A 50 6.91 -4.83 6.88
C THR A 50 5.61 -4.76 7.68
N LEU A 51 4.87 -5.85 7.85
CA LEU A 51 3.66 -5.85 8.68
C LEU A 51 3.95 -5.58 10.16
N PRO A 52 4.84 -6.31 10.86
CA PRO A 52 5.19 -5.98 12.25
C PRO A 52 5.78 -4.57 12.39
N ALA A 53 6.61 -4.14 11.44
CA ALA A 53 7.17 -2.79 11.43
C ALA A 53 6.08 -1.72 11.26
N MET A 54 5.11 -1.92 10.35
CA MET A 54 3.96 -1.02 10.22
C MET A 54 3.13 -0.99 11.50
N LEU A 55 2.87 -2.14 12.14
CA LEU A 55 2.16 -2.17 13.41
C LEU A 55 2.92 -1.42 14.50
N PHE A 56 4.23 -1.63 14.62
CA PHE A 56 5.07 -0.93 15.58
C PHE A 56 5.12 0.58 15.32
N VAL A 57 5.33 0.98 14.07
CA VAL A 57 5.34 2.39 13.66
C VAL A 57 3.98 3.02 13.90
N SER A 58 2.87 2.34 13.58
CA SER A 58 1.52 2.81 13.88
C SER A 58 1.30 2.99 15.38
N ILE A 59 1.83 2.11 16.23
CA ILE A 59 1.73 2.25 17.70
C ILE A 59 2.59 3.41 18.21
N VAL A 60 3.82 3.56 17.74
CA VAL A 60 4.74 4.63 18.15
C VAL A 60 4.31 6.00 17.62
N ALA A 61 3.81 6.06 16.40
CA ALA A 61 3.24 7.26 15.80
C ALA A 61 1.83 7.57 16.35
N SER A 62 1.18 6.62 17.05
CA SER A 62 -0.07 6.86 17.78
C SER A 62 0.18 7.60 19.10
N GLU A 63 0.75 8.80 19.00
CA GLU A 63 0.34 9.88 19.89
C GLU A 63 -0.79 10.63 19.15
N HIS A 64 -2.04 10.39 19.61
CA HIS A 64 -3.25 11.16 19.26
C HIS A 64 -4.15 10.73 18.08
N ASP A 65 -4.32 9.43 17.79
CA ASP A 65 -5.54 8.95 17.09
C ASP A 65 -5.88 7.47 17.39
N PHE A 66 -6.49 7.23 18.56
CA PHE A 66 -6.97 5.91 19.02
C PHE A 66 -8.09 5.33 18.10
N SER A 67 -8.51 6.05 17.05
CA SER A 67 -9.53 5.64 16.08
C SER A 67 -9.04 4.63 15.05
N ALA A 68 -7.73 4.51 14.79
CA ALA A 68 -7.22 3.58 13.77
C ALA A 68 -7.18 2.12 14.24
N ALA A 69 -7.17 1.89 15.56
CA ALA A 69 -7.13 0.55 16.18
C ALA A 69 -8.51 0.07 16.69
N SER A 70 -9.51 0.94 16.79
CA SER A 70 -10.85 0.59 17.30
C SER A 70 -11.77 -0.07 16.27
N GLY A 71 -11.32 -0.27 15.02
CA GLY A 71 -12.09 -0.95 13.97
C GLY A 71 -11.85 -2.47 13.88
N PHE A 72 -11.03 -3.03 14.77
CA PHE A 72 -10.72 -4.47 14.82
C PHE A 72 -11.15 -5.15 16.13
N VAL A 73 -12.01 -4.52 16.94
CA VAL A 73 -12.71 -5.15 18.07
C VAL A 73 -14.21 -4.94 17.95
#